data_AF-A0A8T5TX36-F1
#
_entry.id   AF-A0A8T5TX36-F1
#
_cell.length_a   1.000
_cell.length_b   1.000
_cell.length_c   1.000
_cell.angle_alpha   90.00
_cell.angle_beta   90.00
_cell.angle_gamma   90.00
#
_symmetry.space_group_name_H-M   'P 1'
#
loop_
_entity.id
_entity.type
_entity.pdbx_description
1 polymer ?
#
loop_
_entity_poly.entity_id
_entity_poly.type
_entity_poly.pdbx_seq_one_letter_code
_entity_poly.pdbx_strand_id
1 'polypeptide(L)'
;MSIEKWLDDEATIEERKKREEIYKSLSKEEKNDLKQQKARDLAQRAKEKGIISDERKDLLNKVIEFKDWLDIRTYIKGDIERIETWIETLYILLRESLENQDNHDNEDGKKGMIDDYKSIPVDFLDEKTRIALNKKLRGMKKTNSDNYYLRKLKTIVREKINDVKYYYILRDILES
;
A
#
# COMPACT_ATOMS: atom_id res chain seq x y z
N MET A 1 -43.76 4.97 2.28
CA MET A 1 -42.67 5.70 1.58
C MET A 1 -41.45 4.80 1.58
N SER A 2 -40.88 4.50 0.40
CA SER A 2 -39.73 3.58 0.28
C SER A 2 -38.41 4.29 0.64
N ILE A 3 -37.48 3.56 1.26
CA ILE A 3 -36.12 3.99 1.63
C ILE A 3 -35.31 4.51 0.43
N GLU A 4 -35.65 4.06 -0.77
CA GLU A 4 -35.05 4.54 -2.03
C GLU A 4 -35.24 6.05 -2.25
N LYS A 5 -36.32 6.64 -1.71
CA LYS A 5 -36.61 8.06 -1.89
C LYS A 5 -35.79 8.99 -0.98
N TRP A 6 -35.03 8.42 -0.04
CA TRP A 6 -34.19 9.17 0.92
C TRP A 6 -32.70 9.15 0.57
N LEU A 7 -32.26 8.28 -0.34
CA LEU A 7 -30.84 8.11 -0.73
C LEU A 7 -30.48 8.81 -2.04
N ASP A 8 -31.48 9.33 -2.75
CA ASP A 8 -31.31 10.05 -4.00
C ASP A 8 -31.35 11.56 -3.76
N ASP A 9 -30.23 12.13 -3.30
CA ASP A 9 -29.98 13.56 -3.48
C ASP A 9 -29.97 13.85 -4.99
N GLU A 10 -30.65 14.90 -5.46
CA GLU A 10 -30.71 15.28 -6.90
C GLU A 10 -29.31 15.34 -7.55
N ALA A 11 -28.30 15.72 -6.77
CA ALA A 11 -26.89 15.74 -7.17
C ALA A 11 -26.30 14.35 -7.51
N THR A 12 -26.69 13.31 -6.79
CA THR A 12 -26.19 11.93 -6.97
C THR A 12 -26.79 11.27 -8.21
N ILE A 13 -28.04 11.62 -8.53
CA ILE A 13 -28.71 11.20 -9.76
C ILE A 13 -28.05 11.87 -10.97
N GLU A 14 -27.69 13.15 -10.87
CA GLU A 14 -27.02 13.90 -11.94
C GLU A 14 -25.59 13.40 -12.23
N GLU A 15 -24.81 13.06 -11.20
CA GLU A 15 -23.46 12.51 -11.40
C GLU A 15 -23.47 11.10 -12.01
N ARG A 16 -24.42 10.24 -11.61
CA ARG A 16 -24.63 8.94 -12.26
C ARG A 16 -25.05 9.11 -13.72
N LYS A 17 -25.96 10.04 -14.01
CA LYS A 17 -26.35 10.38 -15.39
C LYS A 17 -25.18 10.90 -16.21
N LYS A 18 -24.32 11.77 -15.68
CA LYS A 18 -23.11 12.24 -16.36
C LYS A 18 -22.12 11.12 -16.64
N ARG A 19 -21.88 10.20 -15.69
CA ARG A 19 -21.01 9.03 -15.92
C ARG A 19 -21.58 8.06 -16.95
N GLU A 20 -22.89 7.85 -16.94
CA GLU A 20 -23.58 7.03 -17.94
C GLU A 20 -23.63 7.68 -19.32
N GLU A 21 -23.77 9.01 -19.39
CA GLU A 21 -23.69 9.78 -20.63
C GLU A 21 -22.29 9.74 -21.23
N ILE A 22 -21.25 9.91 -20.40
CA ILE A 22 -19.84 9.73 -20.80
C ILE A 22 -19.60 8.28 -21.28
N TYR A 23 -20.16 7.30 -20.57
CA TYR A 23 -20.06 5.90 -21.00
C TYR A 23 -20.87 5.63 -22.27
N LYS A 24 -21.99 6.31 -22.51
CA LYS A 24 -22.78 6.17 -23.74
C LYS A 24 -22.13 6.91 -24.92
N SER A 25 -21.45 8.03 -24.68
CA SER A 25 -20.74 8.80 -25.71
C SER A 25 -19.40 8.19 -26.13
N LEU A 26 -18.83 7.28 -25.33
CA LEU A 26 -17.62 6.53 -25.69
C LEU A 26 -17.88 5.59 -26.88
N SER A 27 -16.97 5.63 -27.85
CA SER A 27 -16.91 4.74 -29.01
C SER A 27 -16.80 3.27 -28.58
N LYS A 28 -17.26 2.35 -29.43
CA LYS A 28 -17.13 0.90 -29.20
C LYS A 28 -15.66 0.47 -29.02
N GLU A 29 -14.73 1.20 -29.64
CA GLU A 29 -13.28 0.94 -29.54
C GLU A 29 -12.74 1.33 -28.17
N GLU A 30 -13.07 2.53 -27.68
CA GLU A 30 -12.63 3.02 -26.36
C GLU A 30 -13.21 2.18 -25.20
N LYS A 31 -14.41 1.63 -25.38
CA LYS A 31 -15.02 0.67 -24.44
C LYS A 31 -14.27 -0.65 -24.39
N ASN A 32 -13.73 -1.11 -25.52
CA ASN A 32 -12.98 -2.35 -25.58
C ASN A 32 -11.57 -2.17 -25.01
N ASP A 33 -10.93 -1.03 -25.24
CA ASP A 33 -9.63 -0.70 -24.66
C ASP A 33 -9.70 -0.59 -23.14
N LEU A 34 -10.73 0.06 -22.58
CA LEU A 34 -10.94 0.14 -21.13
C LEU A 34 -11.16 -1.25 -20.49
N LYS A 35 -11.84 -2.16 -21.19
CA LYS A 35 -12.04 -3.54 -20.72
C LYS A 35 -10.73 -4.33 -20.76
N GLN A 36 -9.95 -4.20 -21.83
CA GLN A 36 -8.65 -4.86 -21.94
C GLN A 36 -7.65 -4.33 -20.92
N GLN A 37 -7.63 -3.02 -20.66
CA GLN A 37 -6.74 -2.41 -19.68
C GLN A 37 -7.07 -2.89 -18.26
N LYS A 38 -8.36 -2.93 -17.87
CA LYS A 38 -8.77 -3.51 -16.58
C LYS A 38 -8.41 -4.98 -16.45
N ALA A 39 -8.55 -5.76 -17.52
CA ALA A 39 -8.19 -7.18 -17.51
C ALA A 39 -6.68 -7.39 -17.33
N ARG A 40 -5.84 -6.54 -17.95
CA ARG A 40 -4.38 -6.55 -17.80
C ARG A 40 -3.96 -6.16 -16.38
N ASP A 41 -4.54 -5.12 -15.80
CA ASP A 41 -4.25 -4.68 -14.43
C ASP A 41 -4.61 -5.75 -13.38
N LEU A 42 -5.72 -6.46 -13.58
CA LEU A 42 -6.13 -7.59 -12.74
C LEU A 42 -5.15 -8.77 -12.84
N ALA A 43 -4.72 -9.11 -14.06
CA ALA A 43 -3.76 -10.19 -14.29
C ALA A 43 -2.37 -9.87 -13.70
N GLN A 44 -1.93 -8.61 -13.78
CA GLN A 44 -0.65 -8.16 -13.24
C GLN A 44 -0.64 -8.21 -11.70
N ARG A 45 -1.71 -7.73 -11.05
CA ARG A 45 -1.88 -7.83 -9.59
C ARG A 45 -1.97 -9.26 -9.07
N ALA A 46 -2.53 -10.19 -9.86
CA ALA A 46 -2.57 -11.60 -9.51
C ALA A 46 -1.17 -12.24 -9.56
N LYS A 47 -0.33 -11.81 -10.51
CA LYS A 47 1.05 -12.30 -10.68
C LYS A 47 1.98 -11.83 -9.56
N GLU A 48 1.86 -10.57 -9.14
CA GLU A 48 2.63 -9.99 -8.02
C GLU A 48 2.34 -10.68 -6.69
N LYS A 49 1.08 -11.04 -6.41
CA LYS A 49 0.71 -11.80 -5.20
C LYS A 49 1.24 -13.25 -5.20
N GLY A 50 1.41 -13.86 -6.38
CA GLY A 50 1.97 -15.21 -6.51
C GLY A 50 3.47 -15.28 -6.20
N ILE A 51 4.24 -14.29 -6.65
CA ILE A 51 5.70 -14.22 -6.46
C ILE A 51 6.07 -14.11 -4.97
N ILE A 52 5.34 -13.27 -4.21
CA ILE A 52 5.55 -13.09 -2.76
C ILE A 52 5.25 -14.38 -1.97
N SER A 53 4.35 -15.24 -2.48
CA SER A 53 4.02 -16.53 -1.88
C SER A 53 5.16 -17.54 -2.02
N ASP A 54 5.81 -17.58 -3.19
CA ASP A 54 6.82 -18.59 -3.50
C ASP A 54 8.17 -18.30 -2.84
N GLU A 55 8.57 -17.03 -2.70
CA GLU A 55 9.78 -16.66 -1.95
C GLU A 55 9.68 -17.03 -0.46
N ARG A 56 8.48 -16.87 0.14
CA ARG A 56 8.25 -17.28 1.53
C ARG A 56 8.33 -18.79 1.71
N LYS A 57 7.85 -19.56 0.73
CA LYS A 57 7.94 -21.03 0.76
C LYS A 57 9.39 -21.50 0.59
N ASP A 58 10.17 -20.85 -0.27
CA ASP A 58 11.59 -21.17 -0.46
C ASP A 58 12.40 -20.92 0.82
N LEU A 59 12.14 -19.81 1.52
CA LEU A 59 12.77 -19.52 2.81
C LEU A 59 12.43 -20.58 3.87
N LEU A 60 11.15 -20.94 3.99
CA LEU A 60 10.69 -21.96 4.93
C LEU A 60 11.37 -23.32 4.67
N ASN A 61 11.51 -23.71 3.40
CA ASN A 61 12.21 -24.94 3.03
C ASN A 61 13.69 -24.90 3.45
N LYS A 62 14.39 -23.79 3.21
CA LYS A 62 15.79 -23.62 3.63
C LYS A 62 15.98 -23.67 5.15
N VAL A 63 15.03 -23.14 5.92
CA VAL A 63 15.05 -23.20 7.39
C VAL A 63 14.85 -24.65 7.88
N ILE A 64 13.96 -25.40 7.23
CA ILE A 64 13.75 -26.82 7.54
C ILE A 64 15.00 -27.63 7.21
N GLU A 65 15.62 -27.43 6.05
CA GLU A 65 16.88 -28.09 5.66
C GLU A 65 18.01 -27.79 6.66
N PHE A 66 18.11 -26.55 7.12
CA PHE A 66 19.11 -26.17 8.12
C PHE A 66 18.86 -26.85 9.48
N LYS A 67 17.60 -26.95 9.90
CA LYS A 67 17.20 -27.65 11.12
C LYS A 67 17.54 -29.15 11.03
N ASP A 68 17.18 -29.79 9.92
CA ASP A 68 17.46 -31.22 9.72
C ASP A 68 18.98 -31.49 9.68
N TRP A 69 19.76 -30.56 9.10
CA TRP A 69 21.22 -30.61 9.13
C TRP A 69 21.80 -30.51 10.56
N LEU A 70 21.21 -29.67 11.43
CA LEU A 70 21.60 -29.56 12.84
C LEU A 70 21.25 -30.84 13.62
N ASP A 71 20.05 -31.38 13.40
CA ASP A 71 19.55 -32.56 14.13
C ASP A 71 20.39 -33.83 13.86
N ILE A 72 20.98 -33.95 12.66
CA ILE A 72 21.86 -35.07 12.29
C ILE A 72 23.22 -35.02 13.02
N ARG A 73 23.68 -33.84 13.46
CA ARG A 73 25.02 -33.64 14.03
C ARG A 73 24.99 -33.60 15.55
N THR A 74 25.08 -34.77 16.18
CA THR A 74 25.02 -34.96 17.64
C THR A 74 26.09 -34.22 18.44
N TYR A 75 27.26 -33.95 17.85
CA TYR A 75 28.35 -33.20 18.50
C TYR A 75 28.07 -31.69 18.58
N ILE A 76 27.13 -31.18 17.77
CA ILE A 76 26.74 -29.76 17.76
C ILE A 76 25.79 -29.44 18.92
N LYS A 77 25.17 -30.45 19.55
CA LYS A 77 24.28 -30.24 20.72
C LYS A 77 24.94 -29.50 21.88
N GLY A 78 26.25 -29.66 22.07
CA GLY A 78 27.01 -28.93 23.09
C GLY A 78 27.40 -27.50 22.67
N ASP A 79 27.33 -27.19 21.38
CA ASP A 79 27.65 -25.89 20.80
C ASP A 79 26.39 -25.09 20.40
N ILE A 80 25.18 -25.54 20.80
CA ILE A 80 23.91 -24.87 20.48
C ILE A 80 23.95 -23.41 20.92
N GLU A 81 24.38 -23.13 22.15
CA GLU A 81 24.49 -21.75 22.67
C GLU A 81 25.43 -20.89 21.81
N ARG A 82 26.50 -21.49 21.29
CA ARG A 82 27.47 -20.82 20.42
C ARG A 82 26.87 -20.56 19.03
N ILE A 83 26.07 -21.48 18.52
CA ILE A 83 25.35 -21.33 17.25
C ILE A 83 24.25 -20.28 17.39
N GLU A 84 23.47 -20.29 18.46
CA GLU A 84 22.50 -19.23 18.78
C GLU A 84 23.19 -17.88 18.82
N THR A 85 24.33 -17.77 19.52
CA THR A 85 25.13 -16.54 19.54
C THR A 85 25.58 -16.10 18.15
N TRP A 86 26.03 -17.04 17.29
CA TRP A 86 26.42 -16.73 15.92
C TRP A 86 25.23 -16.31 15.04
N ILE A 87 24.06 -16.93 15.22
CA ILE A 87 22.83 -16.56 14.53
C ILE A 87 22.37 -15.18 14.97
N GLU A 88 22.40 -14.88 16.27
CA GLU A 88 22.09 -13.55 16.80
C GLU A 88 23.07 -12.49 16.27
N THR A 89 24.36 -12.81 16.25
CA THR A 89 25.39 -11.91 15.69
C THR A 89 25.17 -11.69 14.19
N LEU A 90 24.89 -12.75 13.44
CA LEU A 90 24.53 -12.66 12.02
C LEU A 90 23.28 -11.83 11.82
N TYR A 91 22.25 -12.02 12.65
CA TYR A 91 21.02 -11.25 12.59
C TYR A 91 21.26 -9.77 12.89
N ILE A 92 22.09 -9.45 13.89
CA ILE A 92 22.49 -8.08 14.19
C ILE A 92 23.26 -7.48 13.02
N LEU A 93 24.24 -8.18 12.45
CA LEU A 93 25.01 -7.71 11.29
C LEU A 93 24.13 -7.54 10.03
N LEU A 94 23.16 -8.43 9.84
CA LEU A 94 22.24 -8.38 8.71
C LEU A 94 21.20 -7.28 8.91
N ARG A 95 20.78 -7.03 10.15
CA ARG A 95 19.94 -5.89 10.51
C ARG A 95 20.69 -4.58 10.36
N GLU A 96 21.94 -4.49 10.82
CA GLU A 96 22.79 -3.31 10.63
C GLU A 96 23.08 -3.08 9.14
N SER A 97 23.28 -4.14 8.35
CA SER A 97 23.45 -3.99 6.90
C SER A 97 22.16 -3.57 6.20
N LEU A 98 20.99 -4.04 6.65
CA LEU A 98 19.67 -3.59 6.17
C LEU A 98 19.39 -2.14 6.58
N GLU A 99 19.69 -1.75 7.83
CA GLU A 99 19.56 -0.36 8.31
C GLU A 99 20.55 0.58 7.58
N ASN A 100 21.71 0.06 7.16
CA ASN A 100 22.66 0.77 6.31
C ASN A 100 22.24 0.76 4.82
N GLN A 101 21.53 -0.27 4.34
CA GLN A 101 20.89 -0.29 3.02
C GLN A 101 19.68 0.64 2.98
N ASP A 102 18.94 0.84 4.07
CA ASP A 102 17.87 1.85 4.18
C ASP A 102 18.40 3.27 3.89
N ASN A 103 19.69 3.55 4.13
CA ASN A 103 20.30 4.82 3.73
C ASN A 103 20.59 4.92 2.22
N HIS A 104 20.71 3.80 1.50
CA HIS A 104 20.95 3.75 0.05
C HIS A 104 19.66 3.47 -0.77
N ASP A 105 18.68 2.72 -0.23
CA ASP A 105 17.33 2.48 -0.78
C ASP A 105 16.36 3.65 -0.53
N ASN A 106 16.76 4.63 0.29
CA ASN A 106 15.99 5.85 0.56
C ASN A 106 15.78 6.75 -0.68
N GLU A 107 16.47 6.51 -1.80
CA GLU A 107 16.17 7.18 -3.08
C GLU A 107 15.03 6.48 -3.84
N ASP A 108 15.01 5.15 -3.95
CA ASP A 108 13.96 4.42 -4.66
C ASP A 108 12.65 4.34 -3.85
N GLY A 109 12.72 4.18 -2.52
CA GLY A 109 11.55 4.25 -1.65
C GLY A 109 10.86 5.63 -1.65
N LYS A 110 11.65 6.72 -1.72
CA LYS A 110 11.11 8.08 -1.89
C LYS A 110 10.50 8.28 -3.27
N LYS A 111 11.08 7.67 -4.31
CA LYS A 111 10.56 7.73 -5.68
C LYS A 111 9.17 7.07 -5.78
N GLY A 112 9.02 5.89 -5.17
CA GLY A 112 7.72 5.22 -5.01
C GLY A 112 6.69 6.07 -4.27
N MET A 113 7.06 6.66 -3.13
CA MET A 113 6.16 7.56 -2.39
C MET A 113 5.78 8.83 -3.16
N ILE A 114 6.67 9.35 -4.01
CA ILE A 114 6.40 10.50 -4.88
C ILE A 114 5.45 10.11 -6.01
N ASP A 115 5.60 8.93 -6.59
CA ASP A 115 4.73 8.44 -7.66
C ASP A 115 3.33 8.08 -7.14
N ASP A 116 3.23 7.46 -5.96
CA ASP A 116 1.97 7.26 -5.25
C ASP A 116 1.28 8.59 -4.97
N TYR A 117 2.04 9.61 -4.56
CA TYR A 117 1.50 10.94 -4.34
C TYR A 117 0.95 11.58 -5.62
N LYS A 118 1.57 11.35 -6.79
CA LYS A 118 1.05 11.85 -8.08
C LYS A 118 -0.26 11.17 -8.50
N SER A 119 -0.55 9.98 -7.98
CA SER A 119 -1.82 9.30 -8.25
C SER A 119 -3.03 9.94 -7.54
N ILE A 120 -2.76 10.76 -6.52
CA ILE A 120 -3.80 11.50 -5.79
C ILE A 120 -4.32 12.64 -6.67
N PRO A 121 -5.65 12.77 -6.87
CA PRO A 121 -6.22 13.88 -7.63
C PRO A 121 -5.78 15.24 -7.08
N VAL A 122 -5.50 16.20 -7.97
CA VAL A 122 -4.98 17.53 -7.59
C VAL A 122 -5.93 18.26 -6.64
N ASP A 123 -7.24 18.10 -6.84
CA ASP A 123 -8.29 18.74 -6.05
C ASP A 123 -8.57 18.02 -4.71
N PHE A 124 -7.92 16.90 -4.44
CA PHE A 124 -8.13 16.14 -3.21
C PHE A 124 -7.53 16.83 -1.98
N LEU A 125 -6.45 17.59 -2.15
CA LEU A 125 -5.78 18.35 -1.09
C LEU A 125 -5.84 19.84 -1.38
N ASP A 126 -5.99 20.64 -0.34
CA ASP A 126 -5.85 22.09 -0.47
C ASP A 126 -4.42 22.48 -0.84
N GLU A 127 -4.28 23.57 -1.60
CA GLU A 127 -3.01 24.02 -2.17
C GLU A 127 -1.89 24.12 -1.13
N LYS A 128 -2.20 24.62 0.07
CA LYS A 128 -1.22 24.80 1.14
C LYS A 128 -0.74 23.46 1.71
N THR A 129 -1.65 22.51 1.90
CA THR A 129 -1.29 21.15 2.33
C THR A 129 -0.52 20.40 1.26
N ARG A 130 -0.88 20.57 -0.02
CA ARG A 130 -0.17 20.01 -1.18
C ARG A 130 1.29 20.48 -1.24
N ILE A 131 1.52 21.78 -1.06
CA ILE A 131 2.86 22.36 -0.99
C ILE A 131 3.63 21.82 0.23
N ALA A 132 3.01 21.76 1.39
CA ALA A 132 3.64 21.27 2.61
C ALA A 132 4.04 19.77 2.51
N LEU A 133 3.18 18.96 1.87
CA LEU A 133 3.44 17.54 1.64
C LEU A 133 4.55 17.33 0.60
N ASN A 134 4.56 18.13 -0.48
CA ASN A 134 5.65 18.13 -1.45
C ASN A 134 7.01 18.46 -0.82
N LYS A 135 7.07 19.49 0.04
CA LYS A 135 8.29 19.82 0.79
C LYS A 135 8.72 18.67 1.70
N LYS A 136 7.76 17.98 2.33
CA LYS A 136 8.03 16.80 3.17
C LYS A 136 8.60 15.64 2.35
N LEU A 137 8.02 15.32 1.21
CA LEU A 137 8.46 14.23 0.34
C LEU A 137 9.86 14.47 -0.23
N ARG A 138 10.17 15.72 -0.60
CA ARG A 138 11.47 16.12 -1.16
C ARG A 138 12.54 16.46 -0.11
N GLY A 139 12.26 16.30 1.18
CA GLY A 139 13.19 16.62 2.25
C GLY A 139 13.55 18.11 2.37
N MET A 140 12.72 19.00 1.82
CA MET A 140 12.96 20.44 1.86
C MET A 140 12.68 21.03 3.25
N LYS A 141 13.28 22.19 3.54
CA LYS A 141 13.05 22.92 4.80
C LYS A 141 11.58 23.32 4.93
N LYS A 142 10.95 22.93 6.03
CA LYS A 142 9.55 23.20 6.35
C LYS A 142 9.44 24.45 7.20
N THR A 143 8.43 25.25 6.93
CA THR A 143 8.03 26.38 7.79
C THR A 143 7.07 25.91 8.88
N ASN A 144 6.81 26.76 9.86
CA ASN A 144 5.84 26.46 10.93
C ASN A 144 4.42 26.26 10.40
N SER A 145 4.04 26.98 9.33
CA SER A 145 2.76 26.78 8.66
C SER A 145 2.71 25.43 7.94
N ASP A 146 3.78 25.03 7.23
CA ASP A 146 3.85 23.70 6.60
C ASP A 146 3.63 22.58 7.64
N ASN A 147 4.26 22.70 8.82
CA ASN A 147 4.09 21.74 9.92
C ASN A 147 2.66 21.70 10.47
N TYR A 148 1.98 22.85 10.52
CA TYR A 148 0.57 22.92 10.91
C TYR A 148 -0.33 22.15 9.93
N TYR A 149 -0.19 22.38 8.62
CA TYR A 149 -1.00 21.70 7.61
C TYR A 149 -0.74 20.18 7.59
N LEU A 150 0.52 19.75 7.75
CA LEU A 150 0.85 18.33 7.85
C LEU A 150 0.24 17.66 9.08
N ARG A 151 0.19 18.36 10.22
CA ARG A 151 -0.46 17.85 11.44
C ARG A 151 -1.96 17.74 11.25
N LYS A 152 -2.59 18.77 10.66
CA LYS A 152 -4.02 18.77 10.35
C LYS A 152 -4.37 17.62 9.39
N LEU A 153 -3.61 17.45 8.31
CA LEU A 153 -3.79 16.35 7.36
C LEU A 153 -3.69 14.98 8.05
N LYS A 154 -2.72 14.80 8.95
CA LYS A 154 -2.57 13.55 9.71
C LYS A 154 -3.82 13.20 10.53
N THR A 155 -4.46 14.19 11.14
CA THR A 155 -5.72 13.98 11.88
C THR A 155 -6.85 13.59 10.95
N ILE A 156 -7.04 14.33 9.85
CA ILE A 156 -8.09 14.06 8.84
C ILE A 156 -7.94 12.65 8.27
N VAL A 157 -6.72 12.25 7.89
CA VAL A 157 -6.45 10.91 7.36
C VAL A 157 -6.80 9.83 8.38
N ARG A 158 -6.50 10.04 9.67
CA ARG A 158 -6.85 9.09 10.73
C ARG A 158 -8.36 8.94 10.89
N GLU A 159 -9.10 10.03 10.85
CA GLU A 159 -10.57 10.01 10.90
C GLU A 159 -11.14 9.26 9.70
N LYS A 160 -10.67 9.56 8.49
CA LYS A 160 -11.12 8.87 7.27
C LYS A 160 -10.79 7.39 7.24
N ILE A 161 -9.66 6.96 7.79
CA ILE A 161 -9.35 5.52 7.95
C ILE A 161 -10.35 4.84 8.89
N ASN A 162 -10.80 5.52 9.94
CA ASN A 162 -11.84 4.97 10.81
C ASN A 162 -13.19 4.92 10.08
N ASP A 163 -13.56 5.96 9.33
CA ASP A 163 -14.78 5.98 8.51
C ASP A 163 -14.82 4.79 7.54
N VAL A 164 -13.69 4.51 6.88
CA VAL A 164 -13.53 3.39 5.93
C VAL A 164 -13.88 2.04 6.57
N LYS A 165 -13.57 1.83 7.86
CA LYS A 165 -13.97 0.59 8.56
C LYS A 165 -15.49 0.42 8.61
N TYR A 166 -16.22 1.50 8.86
CA TYR A 166 -17.67 1.47 8.85
C TYR A 166 -18.22 1.28 7.44
N TYR A 167 -17.61 1.89 6.43
CA TYR A 167 -17.99 1.67 5.03
C TYR A 167 -17.77 0.22 4.57
N TYR A 168 -16.75 -0.47 5.08
CA TYR A 168 -16.60 -1.91 4.82
C TYR A 168 -17.76 -2.73 5.38
N ILE A 169 -18.18 -2.44 6.61
CA ILE A 169 -19.36 -3.10 7.21
C ILE A 169 -20.61 -2.82 6.37
N LEU A 170 -20.82 -1.56 5.97
CA LEU A 170 -21.95 -1.19 5.13
C LEU A 170 -21.91 -1.89 3.77
N ARG A 171 -20.74 -1.99 3.14
CA ARG A 171 -20.57 -2.72 1.89
C ARG A 171 -20.94 -4.18 2.06
N ASP A 172 -20.43 -4.84 3.09
CA ASP A 172 -20.69 -6.26 3.33
C ASP A 172 -22.19 -6.53 3.60
N ILE A 173 -22.91 -5.56 4.20
CA ILE A 173 -24.38 -5.62 4.34
C ILE A 173 -25.09 -5.43 2.99
N LEU A 174 -24.62 -4.50 2.16
CA LEU A 174 -25.24 -4.17 0.87
C LEU A 174 -24.95 -5.20 -0.22
N GLU A 175 -23.85 -5.94 -0.11
CA GLU A 175 -23.40 -6.98 -1.05
C GLU A 175 -23.77 -8.41 -0.59
N SER A 176 -24.37 -8.55 0.60
CA SER A 176 -24.99 -9.80 1.07
C SER A 176 -26.40 -9.99 0.52
#